data_AF-A0A2P2ILC2-F1
#
_entry.id   AF-A0A2P2ILC2-F1
#
_cell.length_a   1.000
_cell.length_b   1.000
_cell.length_c   1.000
_cell.angle_alpha   90.00
_cell.angle_beta   90.00
_cell.angle_gamma   90.00
#
_symmetry.space_group_name_H-M   'P 1'
#
loop_
_entity.id
_entity.type
_entity.pdbx_description
1 polymer ?
#
loop_
_entity_poly.entity_id
_entity_poly.type
_entity_poly.pdbx_seq_one_letter_code
_entity_poly.pdbx_strand_id
1 'polypeptide(L)'
;MKFKQLKTGFMKRFEGSWKVEPVFIDENVCYPFKPKIWEDYYSCTKGKGRIGSKVSLEQLIQPSVVPPPPISWYLRGITARTTEMIANDLLAEGARIRRDLSTINSNECKTYWTTCDEHQNSKTSDIKARWALHRRNAKKHQRRLLTS
;
A
#
# COMPACT_ATOMS: atom_id res chain seq x y z
N MET A 1 12.87 1.00 -3.52
CA MET A 1 13.04 2.40 -3.08
C MET A 1 13.50 2.41 -1.63
N LYS A 2 14.45 3.29 -1.28
CA LYS A 2 14.89 3.48 0.12
C LYS A 2 14.54 4.90 0.54
N PHE A 3 14.09 5.08 1.77
CA PHE A 3 13.85 6.40 2.34
C PHE A 3 14.52 6.52 3.70
N LYS A 4 14.99 7.73 4.00
CA LYS A 4 15.63 8.07 5.26
C LYS A 4 15.18 9.47 5.66
N GLN A 5 14.84 9.64 6.94
CA GLN A 5 14.48 10.94 7.47
C GLN A 5 15.68 11.90 7.41
N LEU A 6 15.43 13.11 6.87
CA LEU A 6 16.46 14.13 6.65
C LEU A 6 16.79 14.96 7.91
N LYS A 7 15.85 15.08 8.87
CA LYS A 7 16.05 15.83 10.12
C LYS A 7 15.78 14.96 11.34
N THR A 8 16.80 14.76 12.17
CA THR A 8 16.74 14.04 13.45
C THR A 8 16.10 14.92 14.52
N GLY A 9 14.77 14.97 14.57
CA GLY A 9 14.03 15.54 15.70
C GLY A 9 13.97 14.54 16.86
N PHE A 10 12.75 14.18 17.25
CA PHE A 10 12.48 13.13 18.25
C PHE A 10 12.90 11.71 17.83
N MET A 11 13.48 11.55 16.64
CA MET A 11 13.81 10.28 16.02
C MET A 11 15.30 10.25 15.67
N LYS A 12 16.01 9.26 16.21
CA LYS A 12 17.42 8.98 15.92
C LYS A 12 17.56 8.28 14.59
N ARG A 13 16.68 7.33 14.28
CA ARG A 13 16.61 6.67 12.98
C ARG A 13 15.16 6.53 12.55
N PHE A 14 14.89 6.92 11.32
CA PHE A 14 13.66 6.59 10.62
C PHE A 14 14.04 6.30 9.19
N GLU A 15 14.21 5.01 8.96
CA GLU A 15 14.71 4.47 7.70
C GLU A 15 13.73 3.42 7.24
N GLY A 16 13.59 3.26 5.94
CA GLY A 16 12.83 2.13 5.44
C GLY A 16 13.11 1.85 3.98
N SER A 17 12.70 0.66 3.59
CA SER A 17 12.80 0.18 2.23
C SER A 17 11.44 -0.35 1.78
N TRP A 18 11.09 -0.01 0.55
CA TRP A 18 9.94 -0.58 -0.14
C TRP A 18 10.48 -1.36 -1.32
N LYS A 19 10.11 -2.64 -1.41
CA LYS A 19 10.38 -3.51 -2.55
C LYS A 19 9.06 -3.89 -3.21
N VAL A 20 8.98 -3.73 -4.52
CA VAL A 20 7.83 -4.17 -5.31
C VAL A 20 8.33 -5.26 -6.25
N GLU A 21 7.70 -6.43 -6.18
CA GLU A 21 8.03 -7.58 -7.01
C GLU A 21 6.79 -7.99 -7.83
N PRO A 22 6.96 -8.29 -9.13
CA PRO A 22 5.86 -8.83 -9.92
C PRO A 22 5.51 -10.23 -9.44
N VAL A 23 4.21 -10.55 -9.45
CA VAL A 23 3.69 -11.89 -9.18
C VAL A 23 2.87 -12.33 -10.38
N PHE A 24 3.29 -13.40 -11.04
CA PHE A 24 2.58 -13.99 -12.17
C PHE A 24 1.43 -14.85 -11.64
N ILE A 25 0.20 -14.36 -11.77
CA ILE A 25 -0.98 -15.00 -11.17
C ILE A 25 -1.38 -16.25 -11.97
N ASP A 26 -1.28 -16.17 -13.30
CA ASP A 26 -1.72 -17.21 -14.21
C ASP A 26 -0.56 -18.09 -14.69
N GLU A 27 0.48 -18.24 -13.86
CA GLU A 27 1.70 -19.02 -14.19
C GLU A 27 1.42 -20.49 -14.53
N ASN A 28 0.33 -21.05 -13.99
CA ASN A 28 -0.08 -22.43 -14.23
C ASN A 28 -0.48 -22.70 -15.68
N VAL A 29 -0.92 -21.68 -16.42
CA VAL A 29 -1.28 -21.79 -17.84
C VAL A 29 -0.04 -22.04 -18.70
N CYS A 30 1.15 -21.74 -18.19
CA CYS A 30 2.42 -21.91 -18.87
C CYS A 30 3.04 -23.30 -18.73
N TYR A 31 2.35 -24.24 -18.06
CA TYR A 31 2.84 -25.60 -17.89
C TYR A 31 3.24 -26.24 -19.23
N PRO A 32 4.42 -26.90 -19.33
CA PRO A 32 5.32 -27.30 -18.25
C PRO A 32 6.35 -26.25 -17.81
N PHE A 33 6.40 -25.08 -18.45
CA PHE A 33 7.42 -24.06 -18.19
C PHE A 33 6.93 -23.04 -17.16
N LYS A 34 7.78 -22.70 -16.19
CA LYS A 34 7.49 -21.66 -15.21
C LYS A 34 8.19 -20.35 -15.60
N PRO A 35 7.47 -19.33 -16.10
CA PRO A 35 8.07 -18.09 -16.53
C PRO A 35 8.69 -17.35 -15.35
N LYS A 36 9.95 -16.91 -15.51
CA LYS A 36 10.69 -16.13 -14.51
C LYS A 36 10.78 -14.65 -14.87
N ILE A 37 10.67 -14.33 -16.15
CA ILE A 37 10.79 -12.99 -16.70
C ILE A 37 9.46 -12.62 -17.38
N TRP A 38 9.21 -11.33 -17.52
CA TRP A 38 7.96 -10.80 -18.03
C TRP A 38 7.69 -11.22 -19.48
N GLU A 39 8.73 -11.29 -20.32
CA GLU A 39 8.63 -11.63 -21.74
C GLU A 39 8.12 -13.07 -21.93
N ASP A 40 8.66 -14.01 -21.16
CA ASP A 40 8.22 -15.41 -21.16
C ASP A 40 6.76 -15.53 -20.72
N TYR A 41 6.40 -14.79 -19.65
CA TYR A 41 5.03 -14.76 -19.14
C TYR A 41 4.05 -14.18 -20.18
N TYR A 42 4.44 -13.09 -20.84
CA TYR A 42 3.63 -12.43 -21.87
C TYR A 42 3.42 -13.34 -23.07
N SER A 43 4.48 -13.98 -23.56
CA SER A 43 4.42 -14.92 -24.69
C SER A 43 3.51 -16.10 -24.40
N CYS A 44 3.73 -16.78 -23.26
CA CYS A 44 2.90 -17.91 -22.83
C CYS A 44 1.42 -17.52 -22.69
N THR A 45 1.14 -16.43 -21.97
CA THR A 45 -0.24 -16.03 -21.68
C THR A 45 -0.90 -15.28 -22.83
N LYS A 46 -0.21 -15.15 -23.98
CA LYS A 46 -0.65 -14.40 -25.16
C LYS A 46 -1.07 -12.97 -24.81
N GLY A 47 -0.36 -12.35 -23.88
CA GLY A 47 -0.63 -11.01 -23.34
C GLY A 47 -1.89 -10.88 -22.48
N LYS A 48 -2.55 -11.98 -22.12
CA LYS A 48 -3.79 -11.98 -21.30
C LYS A 48 -3.55 -12.32 -19.83
N GLY A 49 -2.32 -12.69 -19.45
CA GLY A 49 -1.97 -13.07 -18.10
C GLY A 49 -2.07 -11.90 -17.12
N ARG A 50 -2.63 -12.14 -15.93
CA ARG A 50 -2.73 -11.13 -14.88
C ARG A 50 -1.43 -11.04 -14.10
N ILE A 51 -0.98 -9.82 -13.84
CA ILE A 51 0.23 -9.56 -13.05
C ILE A 51 -0.20 -8.88 -11.75
N GLY A 52 0.15 -9.51 -10.63
CA GLY A 52 0.05 -8.93 -9.31
C GLY A 52 1.33 -8.19 -8.92
N SER A 53 1.24 -7.36 -7.90
CA SER A 53 2.40 -6.71 -7.29
C SER A 53 2.48 -7.10 -5.82
N LYS A 54 3.59 -7.72 -5.42
CA LYS A 54 3.92 -7.95 -4.02
C LYS A 54 4.73 -6.78 -3.51
N VAL A 55 4.19 -6.07 -2.53
CA VAL A 55 4.86 -4.94 -1.89
C VAL A 55 5.38 -5.39 -0.53
N SER A 56 6.69 -5.29 -0.33
CA SER A 56 7.34 -5.55 0.96
C SER A 56 7.83 -4.22 1.54
N LEU A 57 7.38 -3.90 2.76
CA LEU A 57 7.79 -2.71 3.51
C LEU A 57 8.63 -3.13 4.72
N GLU A 58 9.84 -2.63 4.77
CA GLU A 58 10.71 -2.71 5.95
C GLU A 58 10.90 -1.31 6.51
N GLN A 59 10.63 -1.10 7.79
CA GLN A 59 10.72 0.23 8.41
C GLN A 59 11.37 0.13 9.79
N LEU A 60 12.47 0.86 9.97
CA LEU A 60 13.20 1.00 11.22
C LEU A 60 12.86 2.35 11.86
N ILE A 61 12.27 2.31 13.06
CA ILE A 61 11.91 3.49 13.84
C ILE A 61 12.66 3.42 15.17
N GLN A 62 13.59 4.35 15.36
CA GLN A 62 14.38 4.47 16.58
C GLN A 62 14.21 5.89 17.14
N PRO A 63 13.54 6.06 18.30
CA PRO A 63 13.43 7.35 18.94
C PRO A 63 14.80 7.81 19.50
N SER A 64 14.99 9.11 19.63
CA SER A 64 16.23 9.69 20.20
C SER A 64 16.39 9.39 21.68
N VAL A 65 15.27 9.26 22.39
CA VAL A 65 15.21 8.83 23.79
C VAL A 65 14.24 7.66 23.84
N VAL A 66 14.71 6.50 24.32
CA VAL A 66 13.83 5.36 24.58
C VAL A 66 13.19 5.60 25.94
N PRO A 67 11.87 5.86 26.03
CA PRO A 67 11.26 6.05 27.33
C PRO A 67 11.25 4.74 28.10
N PRO A 68 11.34 4.78 29.44
CA PRO A 68 11.26 3.58 30.25
C PRO A 68 9.88 2.90 30.08
N PRO A 69 9.79 1.58 30.32
CA PRO A 69 8.51 0.91 30.49
C PRO A 69 7.67 1.62 31.58
N PRO A 70 6.34 1.73 31.44
CA PRO A 70 5.48 1.13 30.41
C PRO A 70 5.27 1.99 29.14
N ILE A 71 5.80 3.22 29.11
CA ILE A 71 5.55 4.20 28.05
C ILE A 71 6.06 3.70 26.70
N SER A 72 7.21 3.01 26.68
CA SER A 72 7.74 2.38 25.47
C SER A 72 6.81 1.32 24.87
N TRP A 73 6.09 0.54 25.68
CA TRP A 73 5.12 -0.45 25.19
C TRP A 73 3.94 0.23 24.50
N TYR A 74 3.43 1.31 25.11
CA TYR A 74 2.35 2.11 24.54
C TYR A 74 2.72 2.70 23.17
N LEU A 75 3.91 3.32 23.06
CA LEU A 75 4.40 3.86 21.79
C LEU A 75 4.58 2.78 20.73
N ARG A 76 5.10 1.60 21.10
CA ARG A 76 5.20 0.45 20.20
C ARG A 76 3.83 0.01 19.69
N GLY A 77 2.83 -0.06 20.57
CA GLY A 77 1.45 -0.39 20.21
C GLY A 77 0.82 0.61 19.24
N ILE A 78 0.98 1.91 19.49
CA ILE A 78 0.49 2.96 18.57
C ILE A 78 1.17 2.84 17.21
N THR A 79 2.49 2.66 17.20
CA THR A 79 3.27 2.60 15.97
C THR A 79 2.83 1.40 15.12
N ALA A 80 2.71 0.22 15.71
CA ALA A 80 2.22 -0.98 15.03
C ALA A 80 0.82 -0.79 14.43
N ARG A 81 -0.15 -0.28 15.22
CA ARG A 81 -1.52 0.01 14.75
C ARG A 81 -1.55 1.03 13.61
N THR A 82 -0.69 2.05 13.69
CA THR A 82 -0.60 3.08 12.66
C THR A 82 -0.07 2.49 11.36
N THR A 83 1.01 1.70 11.41
CA THR A 83 1.57 1.04 10.22
C THR A 83 0.58 0.08 9.58
N GLU A 84 -0.18 -0.68 10.37
CA GLU A 84 -1.24 -1.56 9.88
C GLU A 84 -2.34 -0.78 9.14
N MET A 85 -2.78 0.35 9.71
CA MET A 85 -3.77 1.21 9.07
C MET A 85 -3.27 1.72 7.71
N ILE A 86 -2.00 2.13 7.62
CA ILE A 86 -1.37 2.59 6.36
C ILE A 86 -1.36 1.47 5.32
N ALA A 87 -0.97 0.26 5.72
CA ALA A 87 -0.92 -0.90 4.82
C ALA A 87 -2.31 -1.23 4.25
N ASN A 88 -3.33 -1.24 5.10
CA ASN A 88 -4.71 -1.49 4.67
C ASN A 88 -5.25 -0.39 3.75
N ASP A 89 -4.95 0.87 4.03
CA ASP A 89 -5.33 1.99 3.17
C ASP A 89 -4.68 1.88 1.78
N LEU A 90 -3.39 1.50 1.72
CA LEU A 90 -2.69 1.24 0.48
C LEU A 90 -3.33 0.10 -0.34
N LEU A 91 -3.74 -0.98 0.32
CA LEU A 91 -4.44 -2.10 -0.35
C LEU A 91 -5.80 -1.66 -0.90
N ALA A 92 -6.56 -0.88 -0.13
CA ALA A 92 -7.85 -0.35 -0.55
C ALA A 92 -7.71 0.61 -1.73
N GLU A 93 -6.71 1.50 -1.70
CA GLU A 93 -6.39 2.40 -2.80
C GLU A 93 -5.96 1.66 -4.06
N GLY A 94 -5.08 0.66 -3.93
CA GLY A 94 -4.70 -0.19 -5.04
C GLY A 94 -5.91 -0.89 -5.67
N ALA A 95 -6.87 -1.34 -4.85
CA ALA A 95 -8.10 -1.94 -5.34
C ALA A 95 -9.04 -0.93 -6.02
N ARG A 96 -9.06 0.33 -5.56
CA ARG A 96 -9.82 1.42 -6.18
C ARG A 96 -9.27 1.76 -7.55
N ILE A 97 -7.95 2.02 -7.66
CA ILE A 97 -7.28 2.35 -8.92
C ILE A 97 -7.53 1.27 -9.99
N ARG A 98 -7.48 -0.02 -9.60
CA ARG A 98 -7.78 -1.13 -10.51
C ARG A 98 -9.24 -1.14 -11.00
N ARG A 99 -10.20 -0.76 -10.15
CA ARG A 99 -11.62 -0.68 -10.53
C ARG A 99 -11.90 0.50 -11.46
N ASP A 100 -11.30 1.65 -11.18
CA ASP A 100 -11.44 2.83 -12.03
C ASP A 100 -10.92 2.53 -13.44
N LEU A 101 -9.76 1.86 -13.55
CA LEU A 101 -9.23 1.40 -14.84
C LEU A 101 -10.16 0.42 -15.57
N SER A 102 -10.77 -0.53 -14.86
CA SER A 102 -11.74 -1.45 -15.48
C SER A 102 -13.01 -0.74 -15.98
N THR A 103 -13.41 0.34 -15.32
CA THR A 103 -14.58 1.16 -15.71
C THR A 103 -14.25 2.08 -16.89
N ILE A 104 -13.00 2.52 -17.03
CA ILE A 104 -12.55 3.29 -18.20
C ILE A 104 -12.47 2.35 -19.43
N ASN A 105 -11.93 1.14 -19.26
CA ASN A 105 -11.78 0.17 -20.34
C ASN A 105 -13.11 -0.37 -20.90
N SER A 106 -14.22 -0.30 -20.16
CA SER A 106 -15.57 -0.61 -20.69
C SER A 106 -16.12 0.49 -21.60
N ASN A 107 -15.53 1.69 -21.56
CA ASN A 107 -16.06 2.88 -22.21
C ASN A 107 -15.22 3.30 -23.42
N GLU A 108 -13.95 2.88 -23.51
CA GLU A 108 -13.11 3.14 -24.68
C GLU A 108 -12.03 2.07 -24.84
N CYS A 109 -12.25 1.19 -25.83
CA CYS A 109 -11.18 0.46 -26.48
C CYS A 109 -10.60 1.38 -27.55
N LYS A 110 -9.40 1.96 -27.31
CA LYS A 110 -8.31 2.09 -28.29
C LYS A 110 -7.16 2.97 -27.74
N THR A 111 -5.95 2.44 -27.99
CA THR A 111 -4.68 3.15 -28.19
C THR A 111 -3.71 3.18 -27.01
N TYR A 112 -2.48 2.83 -27.37
CA TYR A 112 -1.26 2.54 -26.63
C TYR A 112 -0.68 3.73 -25.86
N TRP A 113 0.21 3.42 -24.91
CA TRP A 113 1.28 4.23 -24.32
C TRP A 113 1.30 5.72 -24.69
N THR A 114 0.56 6.56 -23.98
CA THR A 114 0.89 7.99 -23.85
C THR A 114 0.35 8.48 -22.51
N THR A 115 1.24 9.12 -21.76
CA THR A 115 1.04 9.99 -20.60
C THR A 115 -0.42 10.37 -20.34
N CYS A 116 -1.01 9.86 -19.26
CA CYS A 116 -2.30 10.34 -18.76
C CYS A 116 -2.05 11.23 -17.53
N ASP A 117 -1.57 12.44 -17.79
CA ASP A 117 -1.85 13.57 -16.90
C ASP A 117 -3.21 14.15 -17.29
N GLU A 118 -3.97 14.50 -16.25
CA GLU A 118 -5.26 15.22 -16.24
C GLU A 118 -6.48 14.57 -16.91
N HIS A 119 -7.40 14.01 -16.10
CA HIS A 119 -8.73 14.62 -15.97
C HIS A 119 -9.45 14.22 -14.66
N GLN A 120 -10.26 15.15 -14.17
CA GLN A 120 -10.79 15.25 -12.81
C GLN A 120 -11.81 14.16 -12.45
N ASN A 121 -11.72 13.61 -11.24
CA ASN A 121 -12.91 13.12 -10.52
C ASN A 121 -12.91 13.65 -9.08
N SER A 122 -13.53 14.81 -8.95
CA SER A 122 -13.74 15.59 -7.74
C SER A 122 -14.84 14.94 -6.90
N LYS A 123 -14.48 14.15 -5.88
CA LYS A 123 -15.21 14.08 -4.57
C LYS A 123 -14.67 13.11 -3.51
N THR A 124 -13.63 12.29 -3.76
CA THR A 124 -13.20 11.26 -2.77
C THR A 124 -11.69 11.11 -2.55
N SER A 125 -10.87 12.01 -3.09
CA SER A 125 -9.39 11.90 -3.04
C SER A 125 -8.72 12.41 -1.77
N ASP A 126 -9.47 12.94 -0.78
CA ASP A 126 -8.84 13.46 0.43
C ASP A 126 -8.50 12.34 1.43
N ILE A 127 -7.32 11.74 1.20
CA ILE A 127 -6.69 10.75 2.08
C ILE A 127 -6.66 11.26 3.53
N LYS A 128 -6.40 12.56 3.75
CA LYS A 128 -6.32 13.12 5.12
C LYS A 128 -7.67 13.08 5.83
N ALA A 129 -8.75 13.41 5.13
CA ALA A 129 -10.11 13.33 5.67
C ALA A 129 -10.49 11.89 6.05
N ARG A 130 -10.17 10.94 5.18
CA ARG A 130 -10.44 9.51 5.41
C ARG A 130 -9.68 8.99 6.64
N TRP A 131 -8.43 9.38 6.79
CA TRP A 131 -7.61 9.04 7.97
C TRP A 131 -8.10 9.71 9.26
N ALA A 132 -8.61 10.94 9.16
CA ALA A 132 -9.24 11.61 10.30
C ALA A 132 -10.50 10.85 10.77
N LEU A 133 -11.33 10.40 9.82
CA LEU A 133 -12.53 9.60 10.12
C LEU A 133 -12.17 8.24 10.75
N HIS A 134 -11.20 7.53 10.19
CA HIS A 134 -10.78 6.22 10.70
C HIS A 134 -10.26 6.31 12.14
N ARG A 135 -9.44 7.32 12.43
CA ARG A 135 -8.95 7.60 13.80
C ARG A 135 -10.07 7.96 14.78
N ARG A 136 -11.10 8.70 14.34
CA ARG A 136 -12.28 9.01 15.17
C ARG A 136 -13.07 7.75 15.51
N ASN A 137 -13.30 6.88 14.53
CA ASN A 137 -14.06 5.65 14.69
C ASN A 137 -13.33 4.64 15.59
N ALA A 138 -12.02 4.49 15.45
CA ALA A 138 -11.20 3.64 16.33
C ALA A 138 -11.29 4.09 17.80
N LYS A 139 -11.23 5.40 18.07
CA LYS A 139 -11.41 5.96 19.42
C LYS A 139 -12.80 5.71 19.99
N LYS A 140 -13.84 5.75 19.16
CA LYS A 140 -15.23 5.47 19.56
C LYS A 140 -15.42 4.01 19.97
N HIS A 141 -14.77 3.08 19.28
CA HIS A 141 -14.81 1.65 19.60
C HIS A 141 -14.11 1.34 20.93
N GLN A 142 -12.95 1.97 21.18
CA GLN A 142 -12.24 1.85 22.47
C GLN A 142 -13.03 2.37 23.67
N ARG A 143 -13.78 3.48 23.52
CA ARG A 143 -14.62 4.02 24.60
C ARG A 143 -15.79 3.12 24.97
N ARG A 144 -16.36 2.38 24.00
CA ARG A 144 -17.45 1.42 24.25
C ARG A 144 -16.98 0.21 25.05
N LEU A 145 -15.76 -0.27 24.81
CA LEU A 145 -15.17 -1.40 25.53
C LEU A 145 -14.79 -1.08 26.98
N LEU A 146 -14.62 0.19 27.33
CA LEU A 146 -14.31 0.65 28.70
C LEU A 146 -15.56 0.98 29.54
N THR A 147 -16.74 0.91 28.93
CA THR A 147 -18.03 1.24 29.56
C THR A 147 -18.97 0.03 29.63
N SER A 148 -18.45 -1.17 29.35
CA SER A 148 -19.15 -2.46 29.44
C SER A 148 -18.58 -3.29 30.59
#